data_AF-A0A8T7A0K7-F1
#
_entry.id   AF-A0A8T7A0K7-F1
#
_cell.length_a   1.000
_cell.length_b   1.000
_cell.length_c   1.000
_cell.angle_alpha   90.00
_cell.angle_beta   90.00
_cell.angle_gamma   90.00
#
_symmetry.space_group_name_H-M   'P 1'
#
loop_
_entity.id
_entity.type
_entity.pdbx_description
1 polymer ?
#
loop_
_entity_poly.entity_id
_entity_poly.type
_entity_poly.pdbx_seq_one_letter_code
_entity_poly.pdbx_strand_id
1 'polypeptide(L)'
;MRKLIFLLIPILFVALSTVSHGEENSPPAKPAVYGVLFYADWCGSCKALDPKVTQAREAAKLDTQDVLFVTLDLTNDTTKHQAAMMAAALGISDVYESNAGKTGFMLLLNAENGEKLSQLTNKMEASDIATRIQETVASVKS
;
A
#
# COMPACT_ATOMS: atom_id res chain seq x y z
N MET A 1 31.47 -15.77 -75.48
CA MET A 1 31.60 -14.54 -74.67
C MET A 1 30.18 -14.11 -74.34
N ARG A 2 29.68 -13.92 -73.12
CA ARG A 2 30.26 -13.69 -71.80
C ARG A 2 29.16 -14.09 -70.80
N LYS A 3 29.48 -15.02 -69.89
CA LYS A 3 28.58 -15.44 -68.79
C LYS A 3 28.23 -14.20 -67.97
N LEU A 4 26.95 -13.86 -67.85
CA LEU A 4 26.51 -12.81 -66.94
C LEU A 4 26.00 -13.46 -65.65
N ILE A 5 26.92 -13.55 -64.69
CA ILE A 5 26.67 -13.82 -63.29
C ILE A 5 26.15 -12.51 -62.68
N PHE A 6 24.92 -12.51 -62.17
CA PHE A 6 24.44 -11.55 -61.16
C PHE A 6 23.73 -12.37 -60.08
N LEU A 7 24.51 -12.84 -59.11
CA LEU A 7 24.54 -12.30 -57.75
C LEU A 7 23.22 -12.56 -57.00
N LEU A 8 23.18 -13.75 -56.39
CA LEU A 8 22.38 -14.06 -55.21
C LEU A 8 22.71 -13.04 -54.12
N ILE A 9 21.84 -12.06 -53.91
CA ILE A 9 21.87 -11.21 -52.71
C ILE A 9 21.24 -12.06 -51.60
N PRO A 10 21.99 -12.43 -50.55
CA PRO A 10 21.38 -13.09 -49.40
C PRO A 10 20.49 -12.06 -48.73
N ILE A 11 19.18 -12.31 -48.74
CA ILE A 11 18.22 -11.55 -47.95
C ILE A 11 18.66 -11.72 -46.50
N LEU A 12 19.28 -10.69 -45.96
CA LEU A 12 19.67 -10.57 -44.57
C LEU A 12 18.38 -10.69 -43.75
N PHE A 13 18.11 -11.89 -43.26
CA PHE A 13 17.03 -12.17 -42.32
C PHE A 13 17.43 -11.48 -41.01
N VAL A 14 17.09 -10.19 -40.90
CA VAL A 14 17.13 -9.48 -39.63
C VAL A 14 16.13 -10.20 -38.75
N ALA A 15 16.64 -11.01 -37.81
CA ALA A 15 15.86 -11.57 -36.74
C ALA A 15 15.23 -10.38 -36.01
N LEU A 16 13.96 -10.14 -36.29
CA LEU A 16 13.11 -9.25 -35.54
C LEU A 16 12.96 -9.90 -34.17
N SER A 17 13.91 -9.62 -33.28
CA SER A 17 13.77 -9.92 -31.86
C SER A 17 12.43 -9.33 -31.46
N THR A 18 11.47 -10.19 -31.15
CA THR A 18 10.24 -9.79 -30.48
C THR A 18 10.69 -9.18 -29.18
N VAL A 19 10.83 -7.87 -29.17
CA VAL A 19 11.02 -7.11 -27.95
C VAL A 19 9.72 -7.32 -27.19
N SER A 20 9.79 -8.18 -26.17
CA SER A 20 8.69 -8.39 -25.24
C SER A 20 8.58 -7.14 -24.38
N HIS A 21 8.01 -6.06 -24.93
CA HIS A 21 7.54 -4.91 -24.16
C HIS A 21 6.15 -5.22 -23.58
N GLY A 22 6.09 -6.28 -22.78
CA GLY A 22 4.85 -6.83 -22.26
C GLY A 22 4.88 -7.03 -20.76
N GLU A 23 5.61 -6.21 -20.00
CA GLU A 23 5.46 -6.18 -18.54
C GLU A 23 6.03 -4.89 -17.93
N GLU A 24 5.49 -3.73 -18.30
CA GLU A 24 5.67 -2.51 -17.49
C GLU A 24 4.51 -1.54 -17.75
N ASN A 25 3.92 -1.00 -16.68
CA ASN A 25 2.72 -0.15 -16.61
C ASN A 25 1.37 -0.87 -16.42
N SER A 26 1.32 -1.88 -15.54
CA SER A 26 0.09 -2.10 -14.78
C SER A 26 0.09 -1.15 -13.56
N PRO A 27 -1.04 -0.52 -13.21
CA PRO A 27 -1.18 0.13 -11.92
C PRO A 27 -0.76 -0.84 -10.80
N PRO A 28 -0.12 -0.38 -9.71
CA PRO A 28 0.17 -1.25 -8.58
C PRO A 28 -1.11 -1.99 -8.20
N ALA A 29 -0.99 -3.31 -7.95
CA ALA A 29 -2.11 -4.13 -7.56
C ALA A 29 -2.84 -3.46 -6.38
N LYS A 30 -4.17 -3.34 -6.47
CA LYS A 30 -4.98 -2.72 -5.41
C LYS A 30 -4.72 -3.49 -4.10
N PRO A 31 -4.39 -2.82 -2.99
CA PRO A 31 -4.18 -3.50 -1.72
C PRO A 31 -5.48 -4.16 -1.26
N ALA A 32 -5.37 -5.25 -0.49
CA ALA A 32 -6.50 -5.92 0.15
C ALA A 32 -6.89 -5.21 1.46
N VAL A 33 -5.91 -4.63 2.17
CA VAL A 33 -6.09 -4.01 3.48
C VAL A 33 -5.51 -2.59 3.52
N TYR A 34 -6.19 -1.67 4.19
CA TYR A 34 -5.63 -0.38 4.59
C TYR A 34 -5.23 -0.42 6.08
N GLY A 35 -3.98 -0.08 6.38
CA GLY A 35 -3.49 0.17 7.74
C GLY A 35 -3.51 1.67 8.02
N VAL A 36 -4.59 2.18 8.61
CA VAL A 36 -4.84 3.62 8.78
C VAL A 36 -4.49 4.07 10.21
N LEU A 37 -3.37 4.77 10.39
CA LEU A 37 -2.95 5.38 11.65
C LEU A 37 -3.63 6.73 11.86
N PHE A 38 -4.39 6.88 12.95
CA PHE A 38 -4.92 8.17 13.38
C PHE A 38 -3.90 8.84 14.31
N TYR A 39 -3.19 9.85 13.80
CA TYR A 39 -2.00 10.42 14.42
C TYR A 39 -2.20 11.89 14.82
N ALA A 40 -1.43 12.35 15.82
CA ALA A 40 -1.15 13.77 16.03
C ALA A 40 0.18 13.97 16.78
N ASP A 41 0.87 15.09 16.56
CA ASP A 41 2.17 15.36 17.19
C ASP A 41 2.12 15.52 18.72
N TRP A 42 0.98 15.93 19.25
CA TRP A 42 0.74 16.06 20.69
C TRP A 42 0.29 14.73 21.34
N CYS A 43 0.07 13.67 20.56
CA CYS A 43 -0.47 12.41 21.05
C CYS A 43 0.63 11.46 21.55
N GLY A 44 0.68 11.25 22.87
CA GLY A 44 1.65 10.34 23.51
C GLY A 44 1.50 8.88 23.07
N SER A 45 0.27 8.38 22.88
CA SER A 45 0.03 7.02 22.37
C SER A 45 0.55 6.82 20.95
N CYS A 46 0.49 7.86 20.12
CA CYS A 46 0.99 7.85 18.75
C CYS A 46 2.51 7.66 18.75
N LYS A 47 3.22 8.42 19.59
CA LYS A 47 4.68 8.31 19.78
C LYS A 47 5.14 6.93 20.28
N ALA A 48 4.24 6.17 20.92
CA ALA A 48 4.51 4.79 21.34
C ALA A 48 4.13 3.75 20.28
N LEU A 49 3.05 3.97 19.52
CA LEU A 49 2.54 3.02 18.53
C LEU A 49 3.29 3.10 17.19
N ASP A 50 3.49 4.29 16.64
CA ASP A 50 4.09 4.51 15.32
C ASP A 50 5.47 3.83 15.14
N PRO A 51 6.44 3.95 16.08
CA PRO A 51 7.70 3.23 15.94
C PRO A 51 7.54 1.70 15.97
N LYS A 52 6.57 1.18 16.73
CA LYS A 52 6.29 -0.26 16.78
C LYS A 52 5.65 -0.77 15.47
N VAL A 53 4.77 0.03 14.86
CA VAL A 53 4.23 -0.28 13.53
C VAL A 53 5.34 -0.25 12.48
N THR A 54 6.22 0.75 12.51
CA THR A 54 7.38 0.83 11.60
C THR A 54 8.29 -0.38 11.74
N GLN A 55 8.64 -0.75 12.98
CA GLN A 55 9.43 -1.96 13.25
C GLN A 55 8.74 -3.22 12.73
N ALA A 56 7.43 -3.37 12.93
CA ALA A 56 6.66 -4.51 12.44
C ALA A 56 6.67 -4.58 10.90
N ARG A 57 6.50 -3.44 10.22
CA ARG A 57 6.53 -3.31 8.77
C ARG A 57 7.85 -3.77 8.18
N GLU A 58 8.96 -3.31 8.75
CA GLU A 58 10.30 -3.67 8.32
C GLU A 58 10.61 -5.15 8.59
N ALA A 59 10.38 -5.61 9.83
CA ALA A 59 10.73 -6.96 10.26
C ALA A 59 9.98 -8.04 9.47
N ALA A 60 8.70 -7.81 9.18
CA ALA A 60 7.86 -8.76 8.45
C ALA A 60 7.74 -8.44 6.96
N LYS A 61 8.38 -7.38 6.44
CA LYS A 61 8.26 -6.93 5.04
C LYS A 61 6.79 -6.71 4.63
N LEU A 62 6.03 -6.00 5.45
CA LEU A 62 4.59 -5.84 5.24
C LEU A 62 4.26 -4.99 4.00
N ASP A 63 5.18 -4.11 3.58
CA ASP A 63 4.99 -3.29 2.37
C ASP A 63 4.89 -4.12 1.07
N THR A 64 5.23 -5.42 1.12
CA THR A 64 5.06 -6.35 -0.01
C THR A 64 3.88 -7.31 0.19
N GLN A 65 2.96 -7.07 1.14
CA GLN A 65 1.90 -8.00 1.55
C GLN A 65 0.48 -7.45 1.37
N ASP A 66 0.17 -6.84 0.22
CA ASP A 66 -1.16 -6.29 -0.13
C ASP A 66 -1.84 -5.47 0.98
N VAL A 67 -1.03 -4.73 1.72
CA VAL A 67 -1.48 -3.76 2.71
C VAL A 67 -0.89 -2.39 2.37
N LEU A 68 -1.74 -1.37 2.36
CA LEU A 68 -1.32 0.02 2.20
C LEU A 68 -1.41 0.73 3.55
N PHE A 69 -0.29 1.26 4.01
CA PHE A 69 -0.22 2.03 5.26
C PHE A 69 -0.49 3.51 4.99
N VAL A 70 -1.34 4.11 5.80
CA VAL A 70 -1.83 5.48 5.66
C VAL A 70 -1.79 6.15 7.02
N THR A 71 -1.27 7.36 7.08
CA THR A 71 -1.36 8.20 8.28
C THR A 71 -2.33 9.33 8.04
N LEU A 72 -3.36 9.41 8.88
CA LEU A 72 -4.29 10.54 8.94
C LEU A 72 -3.82 11.44 10.08
N ASP A 73 -3.12 12.51 9.73
CA ASP A 73 -2.59 13.48 10.68
C ASP A 73 -3.68 14.48 11.10
N LEU A 74 -3.98 14.49 12.39
CA LEU A 74 -4.99 15.34 13.02
C LEU A 74 -4.36 16.43 13.91
N THR A 75 -3.08 16.77 13.68
CA THR A 75 -2.32 17.72 14.50
C THR A 75 -2.94 19.12 14.53
N ASN A 76 -3.37 19.64 13.38
CA ASN A 76 -3.90 21.00 13.22
C ASN A 76 -4.97 21.05 12.12
N ASP A 77 -5.58 22.22 11.89
CA ASP A 77 -6.68 22.36 10.91
C ASP A 77 -6.26 22.01 9.47
N THR A 78 -5.05 22.38 9.06
CA THR A 78 -4.51 22.08 7.74
C THR A 78 -4.36 20.58 7.52
N THR A 79 -3.72 19.89 8.47
CA THR A 79 -3.47 18.44 8.41
C THR A 79 -4.77 17.65 8.53
N LYS A 80 -5.71 18.08 9.38
CA LYS A 80 -7.06 17.51 9.44
C LYS A 80 -7.79 17.60 8.09
N HIS A 81 -7.70 18.74 7.41
CA HIS A 81 -8.30 18.89 6.08
C HIS A 81 -7.65 17.95 5.05
N GLN A 82 -6.32 17.82 5.07
CA GLN A 82 -5.60 16.87 4.22
C GLN A 82 -6.01 15.42 4.52
N ALA A 83 -6.12 15.06 5.79
CA ALA A 83 -6.57 13.74 6.22
C ALA A 83 -8.00 13.44 5.75
N ALA A 84 -8.91 14.43 5.81
CA ALA A 84 -10.27 14.28 5.29
C ALA A 84 -10.28 14.05 3.77
N MET A 85 -9.48 14.81 3.00
CA MET A 85 -9.35 14.61 1.55
C MET A 85 -8.76 13.23 1.22
N MET A 86 -7.76 12.78 1.99
CA MET A 86 -7.17 11.46 1.83
C MET A 86 -8.16 10.34 2.14
N ALA A 87 -8.94 10.47 3.22
CA ALA A 87 -10.00 9.54 3.56
C ALA A 87 -11.07 9.45 2.47
N ALA A 88 -11.46 10.59 1.89
CA ALA A 88 -12.38 10.63 0.76
C ALA A 88 -11.81 9.93 -0.48
N ALA A 89 -10.55 10.16 -0.81
CA ALA A 89 -9.88 9.51 -1.95
C ALA A 89 -9.77 7.98 -1.79
N LEU A 90 -9.67 7.50 -0.55
CA LEU A 90 -9.63 6.09 -0.21
C LEU A 90 -11.03 5.47 -0.05
N GLY A 91 -12.11 6.25 -0.14
CA GLY A 91 -13.47 5.76 0.08
C GLY A 91 -13.79 5.40 1.54
N ILE A 92 -13.07 5.98 2.51
CA ILE A 92 -13.21 5.69 3.95
C ILE A 92 -13.70 6.92 4.75
N SER A 93 -14.44 7.83 4.12
CA SER A 93 -14.98 9.03 4.77
C SER A 93 -15.76 8.70 6.05
N ASP A 94 -16.63 7.69 6.01
CA ASP A 94 -17.43 7.26 7.16
C ASP A 94 -16.54 6.81 8.34
N VAL A 95 -15.43 6.13 8.04
CA VAL A 95 -14.45 5.69 9.05
C VAL A 95 -13.72 6.90 9.63
N TYR A 96 -13.35 7.88 8.79
CA TYR A 96 -12.74 9.12 9.25
C TYR A 96 -13.69 9.89 10.16
N GLU A 97 -14.93 10.13 9.74
CA GLU A 97 -15.93 10.89 10.50
C GLU A 97 -16.27 10.23 11.85
N SER A 98 -16.44 8.90 11.86
CA SER A 98 -16.70 8.13 13.09
C SER A 98 -15.55 8.18 14.11
N ASN A 99 -14.35 8.55 13.65
CA ASN A 99 -13.14 8.65 14.46
C ASN A 99 -12.58 10.07 14.53
N ALA A 100 -13.31 11.08 14.05
CA ALA A 100 -12.86 12.46 14.02
C ALA A 100 -12.45 12.94 15.42
N GLY A 101 -11.26 13.53 15.51
CA GLY A 101 -10.68 14.02 16.76
C GLY A 101 -10.08 12.95 17.68
N LYS A 102 -10.12 11.66 17.33
CA LYS A 102 -9.47 10.58 18.08
C LYS A 102 -8.12 10.24 17.44
N THR A 103 -7.10 9.97 18.26
CA THR A 103 -5.74 9.64 17.83
C THR A 103 -5.15 8.51 18.68
N GLY A 104 -4.03 7.93 18.23
CA GLY A 104 -3.25 6.96 19.02
C GLY A 104 -3.55 5.49 18.74
N PHE A 105 -4.16 5.19 17.60
CA PHE A 105 -4.49 3.83 17.17
C PHE A 105 -4.38 3.71 15.65
N MET A 106 -4.20 2.49 15.17
CA MET A 106 -4.29 2.16 13.74
C MET A 106 -5.47 1.22 13.52
N LEU A 107 -6.30 1.50 12.52
CA LEU A 107 -7.34 0.58 12.06
C LEU A 107 -6.83 -0.24 10.89
N LEU A 108 -7.13 -1.54 10.89
CA LEU A 108 -7.01 -2.37 9.70
C LEU A 108 -8.39 -2.43 9.06
N LEU A 109 -8.48 -1.92 7.83
CA LEU A 109 -9.72 -1.82 7.08
C LEU A 109 -9.66 -2.71 5.84
N ASN A 110 -10.77 -3.30 5.46
CA ASN A 110 -10.91 -3.88 4.13
C ASN A 110 -10.86 -2.75 3.08
N ALA A 111 -9.96 -2.86 2.11
CA ALA A 111 -9.72 -1.83 1.10
C ALA A 111 -10.81 -1.75 0.01
N GLU A 112 -11.74 -2.70 -0.03
CA GLU A 112 -12.87 -2.70 -0.96
C GLU A 112 -14.05 -1.91 -0.42
N ASN A 113 -14.40 -2.09 0.86
CA ASN A 113 -15.64 -1.60 1.44
C ASN A 113 -15.46 -0.71 2.68
N GLY A 114 -14.22 -0.51 3.15
CA GLY A 114 -13.91 0.30 4.34
C GLY A 114 -14.27 -0.36 5.68
N GLU A 115 -14.67 -1.63 5.68
CA GLU A 115 -15.04 -2.36 6.91
C GLU A 115 -13.85 -2.45 7.87
N LYS A 116 -14.09 -2.17 9.15
CA LYS A 116 -13.09 -2.33 10.20
C LYS A 116 -12.89 -3.82 10.52
N LEU A 117 -11.72 -4.34 10.19
CA LEU A 117 -11.30 -5.72 10.46
C LEU A 117 -10.62 -5.87 11.83
N SER A 118 -9.76 -4.92 12.19
CA SER A 118 -9.01 -4.95 13.45
C SER A 118 -8.56 -3.56 13.88
N GLN A 119 -8.03 -3.45 15.10
CA GLN A 119 -7.45 -2.22 15.64
C GLN A 119 -6.16 -2.53 16.40
N LEU A 120 -5.11 -1.76 16.08
CA LEU A 120 -3.81 -1.81 16.73
C LEU A 120 -3.68 -0.63 17.69
N THR A 121 -3.04 -0.86 18.83
CA THR A 121 -2.86 0.15 19.89
C THR A 121 -1.44 0.10 20.44
N ASN A 122 -1.03 1.15 21.14
CA ASN A 122 0.30 1.25 21.77
C ASN A 122 0.62 0.15 22.79
N LYS A 123 -0.38 -0.64 23.21
CA LYS A 123 -0.23 -1.78 24.12
C LYS A 123 0.30 -3.05 23.45
N MET A 124 0.33 -3.10 22.13
CA MET A 124 0.84 -4.24 21.37
C MET A 124 2.34 -4.11 21.16
N GLU A 125 3.04 -5.24 21.03
CA GLU A 125 4.44 -5.27 20.61
C GLU A 125 4.56 -5.39 19.08
N ALA A 126 5.74 -5.06 18.53
CA ALA A 126 5.94 -5.06 17.09
C ALA A 126 5.71 -6.44 16.44
N SER A 127 6.08 -7.53 17.13
CA SER A 127 5.78 -8.90 16.67
C SER A 127 4.28 -9.16 16.58
N ASP A 128 3.52 -8.77 17.59
CA ASP A 128 2.06 -8.98 17.63
C ASP A 128 1.35 -8.14 16.57
N ILE A 129 1.84 -6.92 16.33
CA ILE A 129 1.37 -6.06 15.25
C ILE A 129 1.60 -6.73 13.89
N ALA A 130 2.81 -7.25 13.64
CA ALA A 130 3.12 -7.94 12.39
C ALA A 130 2.21 -9.14 12.17
N THR A 131 2.10 -10.03 13.16
CA THR A 131 1.22 -11.21 13.09
C THR A 131 -0.22 -10.80 12.83
N ARG A 132 -0.75 -9.82 13.56
CA ARG A 132 -2.13 -9.37 13.37
C ARG A 132 -2.38 -8.82 11.97
N ILE A 133 -1.45 -8.06 11.40
CA ILE A 133 -1.59 -7.54 10.03
C ILE A 133 -1.60 -8.69 9.03
N GLN A 134 -0.69 -9.66 9.15
CA GLN A 134 -0.62 -10.81 8.26
C GLN A 134 -1.88 -11.68 8.32
N GLU A 135 -2.38 -11.96 9.53
CA GLU A 135 -3.65 -12.67 9.74
C GLU A 135 -4.82 -11.93 9.07
N THR A 136 -4.86 -10.60 9.21
CA THR A 136 -5.91 -9.76 8.63
C THR A 136 -5.84 -9.75 7.09
N VAL A 137 -4.64 -9.66 6.52
CA VAL A 137 -4.46 -9.76 5.06
C VAL A 137 -4.87 -11.13 4.56
N ALA A 138 -4.49 -12.20 5.27
CA ALA A 138 -4.84 -13.56 4.89
C ALA A 138 -6.36 -13.80 4.92
N SER A 139 -7.07 -13.26 5.91
CA SER A 139 -8.53 -13.46 6.05
C SER A 139 -9.35 -12.70 5.00
N VAL A 140 -8.83 -11.64 4.40
CA VAL A 140 -9.49 -10.92 3.30
C VAL A 140 -9.27 -11.62 1.96
N LYS A 141 -8.16 -12.32 1.80
CA LYS A 141 -7.79 -13.01 0.55
C LYS A 141 -8.33 -14.44 0.43
N SER A 142 -8.74 -15.05 1.54
CA SER A 142 -9.30 -16.40 1.60
C SER A 142 -10.74 -16.44 1.10
#